data_AF-A0A940PK18-F1
#
_entry.id   AF-A0A940PK18-F1
#
_cell.length_a   1.000
_cell.length_b   1.000
_cell.length_c   1.000
_cell.angle_alpha   90.00
_cell.angle_beta   90.00
_cell.angle_gamma   90.00
#
_symmetry.space_group_name_H-M   'P 1'
#
loop_
_entity.id
_entity.type
_entity.pdbx_description
1 polymer ?
#
loop_
_entity_poly.entity_id
_entity_poly.type
_entity_poly.pdbx_seq_one_letter_code
_entity_poly.pdbx_strand_id
1 'polypeptide(L)'
;MIINPTKKSQPLFNKLVKVKDANVAKAFAPKNPLFSWHANYYTINHKKIIILVNDLTYSPVILANINAANKQNLGKYIEKGIRQVFKFSGISEDQLDRYFELAGEIEVNAGHNRRVTGITNEYIHYAAHLDINLDSLLQPRANAELANVLFVSLKEGNSIKELASVFEQSLEINQVLPEDLVIPDKTEYQVNKLWQDFSIWRQHANKGWFDDYEAVSDDVIDNNRLVLESFEDYLKNGEGLSAKVCQTHLENVSLFLNDYLLYYNIHTPVTNLIDVMDFISDWFVRKAMWSSQSSVKKLGASLKKFYTFLAIAGEINQEQLKEVKMYISEGVDFGVEVLKGELF
;
A
#
# COMPACT_ATOMS: atom_id res chain seq x y z
N MET A 1 -1.99 20.96 -12.11
CA MET A 1 -2.85 20.00 -11.38
C MET A 1 -2.32 18.62 -11.69
N ILE A 2 -2.22 17.72 -10.71
CA ILE A 2 -1.72 16.36 -10.97
C ILE A 2 -2.88 15.36 -10.92
N ILE A 3 -3.05 14.60 -12.00
CA ILE A 3 -3.95 13.45 -12.03
C ILE A 3 -3.10 12.18 -11.99
N ASN A 4 -3.41 11.31 -11.03
CA ASN A 4 -2.65 10.10 -10.71
C ASN A 4 -3.49 8.84 -11.04
N PRO A 5 -3.70 8.50 -12.32
CA PRO A 5 -4.42 7.30 -12.70
C PRO A 5 -3.71 6.02 -12.25
N THR A 6 -4.50 5.01 -11.89
CA THR A 6 -4.00 3.64 -11.67
C THR A 6 -3.29 3.12 -12.92
N LYS A 7 -2.38 2.15 -12.77
CA LYS A 7 -1.68 1.51 -13.90
C LYS A 7 -2.65 1.03 -14.99
N LYS A 8 -3.79 0.45 -14.58
CA LYS A 8 -4.89 0.03 -15.46
C LYS A 8 -5.50 1.19 -16.25
N SER A 9 -5.61 2.37 -15.63
CA SER A 9 -6.30 3.53 -16.19
C SER A 9 -5.42 4.47 -17.00
N GLN A 10 -4.10 4.43 -16.81
CA GLN A 10 -3.13 5.26 -17.55
C GLN A 10 -3.36 5.34 -19.06
N PRO A 11 -3.72 4.24 -19.78
CA PRO A 11 -4.02 4.33 -21.20
C PRO A 11 -5.10 5.35 -21.52
N LEU A 12 -6.10 5.58 -20.65
CA LEU A 12 -7.18 6.55 -20.87
C LEU A 12 -6.71 8.01 -20.79
N PHE A 13 -5.57 8.28 -20.14
CA PHE A 13 -5.05 9.64 -19.91
C PHE A 13 -3.89 9.99 -20.87
N ASN A 14 -3.57 9.13 -21.84
CA ASN A 14 -2.38 9.26 -22.69
C ASN A 14 -2.33 10.47 -23.64
N LYS A 15 -3.40 11.28 -23.71
CA LYS A 15 -3.46 12.53 -24.49
C LYS A 15 -3.17 13.77 -23.66
N LEU A 16 -3.08 13.64 -22.34
CA LEU A 16 -2.69 14.71 -21.43
C LEU A 16 -1.17 14.75 -21.28
N VAL A 17 -0.65 15.91 -20.88
CA VAL A 17 0.78 16.12 -20.64
C VAL A 17 1.21 15.21 -19.48
N LYS A 18 2.36 14.53 -19.63
CA LYS A 18 2.96 13.78 -18.54
C LYS A 18 3.80 14.72 -17.69
N VAL A 19 3.86 14.45 -16.39
CA VAL A 19 4.77 15.17 -15.50
C VAL A 19 6.22 15.06 -15.98
N LYS A 20 6.97 16.14 -15.86
CA LYS A 20 8.41 16.18 -16.23
C LYS A 20 9.25 15.28 -15.32
N ASP A 21 8.96 15.30 -14.02
CA ASP A 21 9.62 14.49 -13.01
C ASP A 21 8.58 13.80 -12.10
N ALA A 22 8.59 12.47 -12.12
CA ALA A 22 7.65 11.66 -11.36
C ALA A 22 7.88 11.71 -9.84
N ASN A 23 9.10 11.97 -9.38
CA ASN A 23 9.42 12.10 -7.96
C ASN A 23 8.95 13.45 -7.43
N VAL A 24 9.16 14.52 -8.19
CA VAL A 24 8.60 15.84 -7.87
C VAL A 24 7.07 15.78 -7.80
N ALA A 25 6.44 15.11 -8.76
CA ALA A 25 4.99 14.93 -8.76
C ALA A 25 4.46 14.13 -7.55
N LYS A 26 5.22 13.11 -7.11
CA LYS A 26 4.88 12.33 -5.91
C LYS A 26 5.08 13.13 -4.62
N ALA A 27 6.09 13.97 -4.54
CA ALA A 27 6.32 14.87 -3.40
C ALA A 27 5.31 16.04 -3.37
N PHE A 28 4.86 16.50 -4.54
CA PHE A 28 3.85 17.55 -4.68
C PHE A 28 2.49 17.13 -4.09
N ALA A 29 2.03 15.91 -4.39
CA ALA A 29 0.70 15.44 -4.01
C ALA A 29 0.37 15.56 -2.50
N PRO A 30 1.20 15.08 -1.56
CA PRO A 30 0.93 15.24 -0.13
C PRO A 30 1.07 16.68 0.38
N LYS A 31 1.88 17.53 -0.28
CA LYS A 31 2.00 18.95 0.05
C LYS A 31 0.85 19.81 -0.48
N ASN A 32 0.21 19.36 -1.56
CA ASN A 32 -0.83 20.09 -2.28
C ASN A 32 -2.03 19.18 -2.59
N PRO A 33 -2.63 18.52 -1.58
CA PRO A 33 -3.58 17.44 -1.82
C PRO A 33 -4.89 17.91 -2.47
N LEU A 34 -5.26 19.20 -2.35
CA LEU A 34 -6.40 19.76 -3.08
C LEU A 34 -6.16 19.84 -4.61
N PHE A 35 -4.90 19.92 -5.03
CA PHE A 35 -4.47 20.03 -6.42
C PHE A 35 -3.98 18.69 -7.00
N SER A 36 -4.15 17.61 -6.25
CA SER A 36 -3.83 16.23 -6.62
C SER A 36 -5.10 15.39 -6.62
N TRP A 37 -5.26 14.58 -7.67
CA TRP A 37 -6.41 13.70 -7.83
C TRP A 37 -5.94 12.30 -8.19
N HIS A 38 -6.60 11.27 -7.66
CA HIS A 38 -6.43 9.90 -8.14
C HIS A 38 -7.57 9.51 -9.06
N ALA A 39 -7.26 8.66 -10.05
CA ALA A 39 -8.26 8.25 -11.02
C ALA A 39 -8.25 6.74 -11.28
N ASN A 40 -9.43 6.18 -11.45
CA ASN A 40 -9.61 4.82 -11.92
C ASN A 40 -10.81 4.74 -12.86
N TYR A 41 -11.08 3.57 -13.45
CA TYR A 41 -12.28 3.37 -14.24
C TYR A 41 -12.94 2.03 -13.95
N TYR A 42 -14.25 1.99 -14.20
CA TYR A 42 -15.04 0.78 -14.36
C TYR A 42 -15.77 0.80 -15.71
N THR A 43 -16.52 -0.26 -16.02
CA THR A 43 -17.15 -0.43 -17.33
C THR A 43 -18.62 -0.76 -17.16
N ILE A 44 -19.49 -0.02 -17.85
CA ILE A 44 -20.93 -0.27 -17.98
C ILE A 44 -21.23 -0.40 -19.47
N ASN A 45 -21.88 -1.49 -19.91
CA ASN A 45 -22.23 -1.72 -21.33
C ASN A 45 -21.04 -1.47 -22.28
N HIS A 46 -19.87 -2.01 -21.93
CA HIS A 46 -18.58 -1.83 -22.63
C HIS A 46 -18.02 -0.39 -22.69
N LYS A 47 -18.73 0.61 -22.14
CA LYS A 47 -18.27 2.00 -22.04
C LYS A 47 -17.45 2.22 -20.78
N LYS A 48 -16.33 2.95 -20.90
CA LYS A 48 -15.46 3.31 -19.79
C LYS A 48 -16.05 4.48 -19.01
N ILE A 49 -16.20 4.30 -17.70
CA ILE A 49 -16.64 5.32 -16.76
C ILE A 49 -15.46 5.65 -15.87
N ILE A 50 -14.92 6.87 -16.00
CA ILE A 50 -13.79 7.35 -15.22
C ILE A 50 -14.32 7.94 -13.92
N ILE A 51 -13.70 7.57 -12.81
CA ILE A 51 -13.89 8.22 -11.51
C ILE A 51 -12.58 8.88 -11.12
N LEU A 52 -12.62 10.17 -10.84
CA LEU A 52 -11.55 10.91 -10.20
C LEU A 52 -11.95 11.23 -8.75
N VAL A 53 -10.99 11.21 -7.85
CA VAL A 53 -11.17 11.51 -6.42
C VAL A 53 -10.11 12.50 -5.99
N ASN A 54 -10.52 13.60 -5.37
CA ASN A 54 -9.59 14.59 -4.82
C ASN A 54 -8.82 14.01 -3.63
N ASP A 55 -7.51 14.24 -3.54
CA ASP A 55 -6.68 13.62 -2.50
C ASP A 55 -6.93 14.18 -1.10
N LEU A 56 -7.40 15.43 -1.00
CA LEU A 56 -7.72 16.09 0.26
C LEU A 56 -9.16 15.80 0.71
N THR A 57 -10.13 16.12 -0.14
CA THR A 57 -11.55 16.19 0.25
C THR A 57 -12.33 14.94 -0.10
N TYR A 58 -11.74 14.03 -0.87
CA TYR A 58 -12.43 12.89 -1.49
C TYR A 58 -13.59 13.28 -2.41
N SER A 59 -13.66 14.53 -2.87
CA SER A 59 -14.69 14.95 -3.82
C SER A 59 -14.63 14.07 -5.08
N PRO A 60 -15.76 13.44 -5.48
CA PRO A 60 -15.80 12.56 -6.65
C PRO A 60 -16.12 13.33 -7.92
N VAL A 61 -15.45 12.99 -9.02
CA VAL A 61 -15.83 13.41 -10.39
C VAL A 61 -15.98 12.16 -11.25
N ILE A 62 -17.22 11.88 -11.68
CA ILE A 62 -17.55 10.80 -12.61
C ILE A 62 -17.70 11.39 -14.01
N LEU A 63 -16.92 10.83 -14.94
CA LEU A 63 -16.99 11.12 -16.37
C LEU A 63 -17.37 9.85 -17.13
N ALA A 64 -18.49 9.90 -17.83
CA ALA A 64 -18.93 8.84 -18.72
C ALA A 64 -18.58 9.15 -20.19
N ASN A 65 -18.83 8.17 -21.05
CA ASN A 65 -18.67 8.28 -22.49
C ASN A 65 -17.25 8.67 -22.95
N ILE A 66 -16.20 8.35 -22.19
CA ILE A 66 -14.81 8.61 -22.64
C ILE A 66 -14.39 7.53 -23.64
N ASN A 67 -14.40 7.89 -24.92
CA ASN A 67 -14.12 7.01 -26.05
C ASN A 67 -12.97 7.57 -26.90
N ALA A 68 -12.56 6.85 -27.95
CA ALA A 68 -11.43 7.25 -28.79
C ALA A 68 -11.60 8.64 -29.43
N ALA A 69 -12.84 9.05 -29.74
CA ALA A 69 -13.14 10.31 -30.41
C ALA A 69 -13.01 11.52 -29.47
N ASN A 70 -13.44 11.40 -28.21
CA ASN A 70 -13.48 12.55 -27.30
C ASN A 70 -12.33 12.59 -26.26
N LYS A 71 -11.50 11.56 -26.21
CA LYS A 71 -10.32 11.49 -25.32
C LYS A 71 -9.34 12.65 -25.47
N GLN A 72 -9.25 13.28 -26.65
CA GLN A 72 -8.42 14.47 -26.86
C GLN A 72 -8.87 15.67 -26.01
N ASN A 73 -10.15 15.71 -25.63
CA ASN A 73 -10.75 16.76 -24.80
C ASN A 73 -10.84 16.39 -23.32
N LEU A 74 -10.20 15.29 -22.90
CA LEU A 74 -10.32 14.78 -21.52
C LEU A 74 -9.96 15.82 -20.46
N GLY A 75 -8.94 16.67 -20.70
CA GLY A 75 -8.57 17.73 -19.76
C GLY A 75 -9.71 18.73 -19.52
N LYS A 76 -10.37 19.17 -20.60
CA LYS A 76 -11.54 20.05 -20.54
C LYS A 76 -12.73 19.40 -19.81
N TYR A 77 -12.87 18.09 -19.95
CA TYR A 77 -13.93 17.32 -19.28
C TYR A 77 -13.68 17.16 -17.79
N ILE A 78 -12.42 16.93 -17.41
CA ILE A 78 -12.00 16.91 -16.00
C ILE A 78 -12.28 18.28 -15.37
N GLU A 79 -11.86 19.38 -16.00
CA GLU A 79 -12.12 20.73 -15.50
C GLU A 79 -13.62 20.98 -15.31
N LYS A 80 -14.45 20.67 -16.32
CA LYS A 80 -15.90 20.81 -16.23
C LYS A 80 -16.51 19.98 -15.10
N GLY A 81 -16.02 18.75 -14.91
CA GLY A 81 -16.46 17.87 -13.83
C GLY A 81 -16.13 18.43 -12.45
N ILE A 82 -14.90 18.90 -12.26
CA ILE A 82 -14.46 19.54 -11.00
C ILE A 82 -15.30 20.79 -10.71
N ARG A 83 -15.46 21.70 -11.70
CA ARG A 83 -16.29 22.90 -11.54
C ARG A 83 -17.72 22.55 -11.11
N GLN A 84 -18.32 21.54 -11.73
CA GLN A 84 -19.67 21.10 -11.38
C GLN A 84 -19.76 20.62 -9.92
N VAL A 85 -18.83 19.77 -9.47
CA VAL A 85 -18.83 19.20 -8.12
C VAL A 85 -18.57 20.26 -7.06
N PHE A 86 -17.65 21.18 -7.34
CA PHE A 86 -17.31 22.24 -6.40
C PHE A 86 -18.47 23.24 -6.26
N LYS A 87 -19.17 23.57 -7.35
CA LYS A 87 -20.40 24.39 -7.28
C LYS A 87 -21.49 23.76 -6.41
N PHE A 88 -21.69 22.44 -6.50
CA PHE A 88 -22.62 21.74 -5.61
C PHE A 88 -22.22 21.84 -4.13
N SER A 89 -20.95 22.09 -3.87
CA SER A 89 -20.40 22.29 -2.52
C SER A 89 -20.41 23.76 -2.09
N GLY A 90 -21.08 24.64 -2.84
CA GLY A 90 -21.22 26.05 -2.50
C GLY A 90 -20.03 26.93 -2.88
N ILE A 91 -19.07 26.41 -3.67
CA ILE A 91 -17.90 27.17 -4.10
C ILE A 91 -18.31 28.14 -5.22
N SER A 92 -17.98 29.43 -5.03
CA SER A 92 -18.27 30.50 -5.99
C SER A 92 -17.40 30.41 -7.26
N GLU A 93 -17.86 31.03 -8.36
CA GLU A 93 -17.07 31.05 -9.61
C GLU A 93 -15.72 31.72 -9.45
N ASP A 94 -15.64 32.83 -8.68
CA ASP A 94 -14.37 33.52 -8.42
C ASP A 94 -13.37 32.62 -7.69
N GLN A 95 -13.84 31.85 -6.71
CA GLN A 95 -13.02 30.85 -6.02
C GLN A 95 -12.58 29.72 -6.95
N LEU A 96 -13.43 29.29 -7.89
CA LEU A 96 -13.07 28.27 -8.88
C LEU A 96 -12.02 28.77 -9.86
N ASP A 97 -12.17 30.00 -10.34
CA ASP A 97 -11.20 30.60 -11.24
C ASP A 97 -9.84 30.74 -10.56
N ARG A 98 -9.83 31.16 -9.29
CA ARG A 98 -8.61 31.17 -8.48
C ARG A 98 -8.02 29.77 -8.29
N TYR A 99 -8.85 28.76 -8.04
CA TYR A 99 -8.40 27.37 -7.92
C TYR A 99 -7.73 26.90 -9.20
N PHE A 100 -8.33 27.13 -10.38
CA PHE A 100 -7.76 26.68 -11.66
C PHE A 100 -6.53 27.50 -12.09
N GLU A 101 -6.49 28.79 -11.76
CA GLU A 101 -5.31 29.63 -11.95
C GLU A 101 -4.11 29.08 -11.16
N LEU A 102 -4.30 28.78 -9.87
CA LEU A 102 -3.28 28.16 -9.03
C LEU A 102 -2.93 26.76 -9.53
N ALA A 103 -3.94 25.96 -9.84
CA ALA A 103 -3.75 24.57 -10.25
C ALA A 103 -2.87 24.47 -11.50
N GLY A 104 -2.98 25.41 -12.45
CA GLY A 104 -2.27 25.36 -13.72
C GLY A 104 -2.70 24.17 -14.59
N GLU A 105 -1.87 23.83 -15.58
CA GLU A 105 -2.18 22.77 -16.54
C GLU A 105 -2.35 21.39 -15.88
N ILE A 106 -3.16 20.54 -16.51
CA ILE A 106 -3.34 19.16 -16.07
C ILE A 106 -2.16 18.31 -16.55
N GLU A 107 -1.43 17.74 -15.59
CA GLU A 107 -0.34 16.79 -15.82
C GLU A 107 -0.68 15.41 -15.24
N VAL A 108 -0.14 14.36 -15.86
CA VAL A 108 -0.40 12.98 -15.50
C VAL A 108 0.83 12.32 -14.89
N ASN A 109 0.64 11.72 -13.72
CA ASN A 109 1.63 10.87 -13.04
C ASN A 109 1.06 9.46 -12.78
N ALA A 110 1.89 8.51 -12.35
CA ALA A 110 1.41 7.22 -11.89
C ALA A 110 0.74 7.33 -10.51
N GLY A 111 -0.42 6.67 -10.35
CA GLY A 111 -1.07 6.44 -9.05
C GLY A 111 -0.12 5.88 -8.00
N HIS A 112 -0.06 6.51 -6.83
CA HIS A 112 0.87 6.16 -5.75
C HIS A 112 0.23 6.16 -4.36
N ASN A 113 -0.88 6.87 -4.14
CA ASN A 113 -1.54 6.93 -2.85
C ASN A 113 -2.50 5.74 -2.66
N ARG A 114 -2.09 4.76 -1.86
CA ARG A 114 -2.88 3.54 -1.59
C ARG A 114 -4.21 3.83 -0.89
N ARG A 115 -4.26 4.82 0.01
CA ARG A 115 -5.48 5.19 0.74
C ARG A 115 -6.52 5.77 -0.23
N VAL A 116 -6.14 6.77 -1.03
CA VAL A 116 -7.05 7.38 -2.01
C VAL A 116 -7.42 6.36 -3.12
N THR A 117 -6.51 5.47 -3.49
CA THR A 117 -6.82 4.35 -4.40
C THR A 117 -7.90 3.43 -3.81
N GLY A 118 -7.83 3.11 -2.51
CA GLY A 118 -8.87 2.36 -1.81
C GLY A 118 -10.23 3.05 -1.89
N ILE A 119 -10.28 4.35 -1.57
CA ILE A 119 -11.50 5.15 -1.67
C ILE A 119 -12.04 5.21 -3.09
N THR A 120 -11.16 5.35 -4.09
CA THR A 120 -11.55 5.34 -5.51
C THR A 120 -12.20 4.01 -5.89
N ASN A 121 -11.71 2.88 -5.37
CA ASN A 121 -12.31 1.57 -5.60
C ASN A 121 -13.65 1.42 -4.89
N GLU A 122 -13.79 1.93 -3.66
CA GLU A 122 -15.08 1.98 -2.97
C GLU A 122 -16.09 2.81 -3.77
N TYR A 123 -15.71 4.00 -4.25
CA TYR A 123 -16.58 4.79 -5.13
C TYR A 123 -16.95 4.08 -6.42
N ILE A 124 -16.06 3.27 -7.01
CA ILE A 124 -16.44 2.40 -8.14
C ILE A 124 -17.52 1.41 -7.71
N HIS A 125 -17.38 0.78 -6.54
CA HIS A 125 -18.37 -0.16 -6.01
C HIS A 125 -19.73 0.52 -5.78
N TYR A 126 -19.76 1.70 -5.16
CA TYR A 126 -20.99 2.48 -5.01
C TYR A 126 -21.58 2.92 -6.35
N ALA A 127 -20.76 3.50 -7.24
CA ALA A 127 -21.20 4.00 -8.54
C ALA A 127 -21.73 2.91 -9.47
N ALA A 128 -21.34 1.65 -9.27
CA ALA A 128 -21.89 0.51 -10.01
C ALA A 128 -23.39 0.27 -9.71
N HIS A 129 -23.89 0.79 -8.59
CA HIS A 129 -25.30 0.70 -8.18
C HIS A 129 -26.08 1.98 -8.43
N LEU A 130 -25.44 3.02 -8.98
CA LEU A 130 -26.07 4.28 -9.34
C LEU A 130 -26.52 4.29 -10.79
N ASP A 131 -27.55 5.07 -11.09
CA ASP A 131 -27.99 5.31 -12.45
C ASP A 131 -27.01 6.24 -13.17
N ILE A 132 -26.27 5.70 -14.14
CA ILE A 132 -25.27 6.43 -14.94
C ILE A 132 -25.84 6.67 -16.33
N ASN A 133 -26.06 7.94 -16.65
CA ASN A 133 -26.52 8.35 -17.97
C ASN A 133 -25.36 8.26 -18.98
N LEU A 134 -25.32 7.19 -19.76
CA LEU A 134 -24.27 6.91 -20.75
C LEU A 134 -24.27 7.84 -21.97
N ASP A 135 -25.29 8.69 -22.11
CA ASP A 135 -25.41 9.70 -23.17
C ASP A 135 -24.94 11.08 -22.70
N SER A 136 -24.80 11.26 -21.38
CA SER A 136 -24.18 12.45 -20.78
C SER A 136 -22.71 12.19 -20.45
N LEU A 137 -21.86 13.19 -20.67
CA LEU A 137 -20.47 13.13 -20.23
C LEU A 137 -20.36 13.29 -18.71
N LEU A 138 -21.03 14.31 -18.17
CA LEU A 138 -21.03 14.60 -16.74
C LEU A 138 -22.14 13.81 -16.05
N GLN A 139 -21.91 13.39 -14.81
CA GLN A 139 -22.88 12.65 -14.00
C GLN A 139 -23.22 13.42 -12.71
N PRO A 140 -23.95 14.55 -12.79
CA PRO A 140 -24.14 15.46 -11.66
C PRO A 140 -24.83 14.78 -10.47
N ARG A 141 -25.86 13.97 -10.74
CA ARG A 141 -26.60 13.23 -9.72
C ARG A 141 -25.70 12.22 -9.00
N ALA A 142 -25.03 11.35 -9.74
CA ALA A 142 -24.13 10.35 -9.16
C ALA A 142 -22.98 11.00 -8.38
N ASN A 143 -22.43 12.12 -8.89
CA ASN A 143 -21.43 12.90 -8.17
C ASN A 143 -21.97 13.44 -6.84
N ALA A 144 -23.17 14.04 -6.83
CA ALA A 144 -23.78 14.57 -5.60
C ALA A 144 -24.08 13.46 -4.58
N GLU A 145 -24.53 12.29 -5.03
CA GLU A 145 -24.78 11.14 -4.16
C GLU A 145 -23.48 10.63 -3.53
N LEU A 146 -22.41 10.40 -4.32
CA LEU A 146 -21.11 9.99 -3.78
C LEU A 146 -20.46 11.06 -2.88
N ALA A 147 -20.68 12.34 -3.19
CA ALA A 147 -20.10 13.43 -2.42
C ALA A 147 -20.66 13.51 -0.98
N ASN A 148 -21.87 12.98 -0.76
CA ASN A 148 -22.53 12.91 0.54
C ASN A 148 -22.12 11.68 1.38
N VAL A 149 -21.36 10.74 0.82
CA VAL A 149 -20.86 9.56 1.57
C VAL A 149 -20.03 10.02 2.77
N LEU A 150 -20.29 9.40 3.92
CA LEU A 150 -19.61 9.71 5.17
C LEU A 150 -18.24 9.04 5.25
N PHE A 151 -17.23 9.80 5.66
CA PHE A 151 -15.88 9.36 5.91
C PHE A 151 -15.46 9.74 7.31
N VAL A 152 -15.20 8.75 8.17
CA VAL A 152 -14.64 8.95 9.52
C VAL A 152 -13.31 9.71 9.48
N SER A 153 -12.59 9.60 8.36
CA SER A 153 -11.28 10.19 8.21
C SER A 153 -11.28 11.63 7.69
N LEU A 154 -12.45 12.19 7.35
CA LEU A 154 -12.62 13.60 7.01
C LEU A 154 -13.14 14.34 8.25
N LYS A 155 -12.66 15.57 8.46
CA LYS A 155 -13.00 16.35 9.65
C LYS A 155 -14.47 16.74 9.65
N GLU A 156 -14.97 17.16 8.49
CA GLU A 156 -16.36 17.60 8.31
C GLU A 156 -17.30 16.44 7.95
N GLY A 157 -16.77 15.21 7.92
CA GLY A 157 -17.51 13.97 7.77
C GLY A 157 -17.90 13.59 6.34
N ASN A 158 -18.02 14.53 5.39
CA ASN A 158 -18.22 14.21 3.97
C ASN A 158 -17.51 15.19 3.04
N SER A 159 -17.40 14.84 1.76
CA SER A 159 -16.61 15.61 0.80
C SER A 159 -17.19 17.00 0.51
N ILE A 160 -18.52 17.18 0.62
CA ILE A 160 -19.17 18.48 0.37
C ILE A 160 -18.74 19.48 1.44
N LYS A 161 -18.88 19.10 2.72
CA LYS A 161 -18.54 19.98 3.84
C LYS A 161 -17.04 20.17 3.97
N GLU A 162 -16.26 19.12 3.73
CA GLU A 162 -14.79 19.21 3.74
C GLU A 162 -14.30 20.17 2.64
N LEU A 163 -14.87 20.10 1.45
CA LEU A 163 -14.52 21.02 0.38
C LEU A 163 -14.92 22.46 0.70
N ALA A 164 -16.13 22.68 1.25
CA ALA A 164 -16.55 24.01 1.68
C ALA A 164 -15.59 24.61 2.70
N SER A 165 -15.19 23.86 3.74
CA SER A 165 -14.29 24.33 4.79
C SER A 165 -12.87 24.63 4.29
N VAL A 166 -12.37 23.88 3.29
CA VAL A 166 -11.09 24.17 2.64
C VAL A 166 -11.11 25.53 1.94
N PHE A 167 -12.24 25.90 1.33
CA PHE A 167 -12.40 27.15 0.58
C PHE A 167 -12.75 28.37 1.45
N GLU A 168 -12.98 28.18 2.75
CA GLU A 168 -13.03 29.28 3.73
C GLU A 168 -11.63 29.86 4.00
N GLN A 169 -10.58 29.13 3.66
CA GLN A 169 -9.19 29.52 3.81
C GLN A 169 -8.61 30.00 2.48
N SER A 170 -7.52 30.77 2.54
CA SER A 170 -6.79 31.17 1.33
C SER A 170 -6.08 29.97 0.72
N LEU A 171 -6.26 29.77 -0.59
CA LEU A 171 -5.61 28.69 -1.33
C LEU A 171 -4.18 29.07 -1.70
N GLU A 172 -3.25 28.18 -1.41
CA GLU A 172 -1.83 28.36 -1.71
C GLU A 172 -1.23 27.05 -2.28
N ILE A 173 -0.18 27.19 -3.10
CA ILE A 173 0.64 26.05 -3.53
C ILE A 173 1.95 26.06 -2.74
N ASN A 174 2.18 24.96 -2.05
CA ASN A 174 3.42 24.66 -1.36
C ASN A 174 4.44 24.12 -2.36
N GLN A 175 5.58 24.80 -2.48
CA GLN A 175 6.66 24.35 -3.36
C GLN A 175 7.28 23.04 -2.86
N VAL A 176 7.66 22.18 -3.81
CA VAL A 176 8.49 21.01 -3.55
C VAL A 176 9.94 21.48 -3.47
N LEU A 177 10.54 21.27 -2.31
CA LEU A 177 11.91 21.61 -2.00
C LEU A 177 12.82 20.39 -2.20
N PRO A 178 14.14 20.56 -2.40
CA PRO A 178 15.07 19.45 -2.59
C PRO A 178 14.99 18.39 -1.48
N GLU A 179 14.77 18.79 -0.24
CA GLU A 179 14.59 17.90 0.92
C GLU A 179 13.37 16.98 0.78
N ASP A 180 12.33 17.38 0.07
CA ASP A 180 11.15 16.53 -0.17
C ASP A 180 11.40 15.45 -1.24
N LEU A 181 12.46 15.64 -2.04
CA LEU A 181 12.90 14.70 -3.07
C LEU A 181 13.89 13.67 -2.52
N VAL A 182 14.32 13.84 -1.26
CA VAL A 182 15.09 12.83 -0.54
C VAL A 182 14.16 11.65 -0.29
N ILE A 183 14.07 10.76 -1.28
CA ILE A 183 13.84 9.35 -1.01
C ILE A 183 14.94 8.99 0.00
N PRO A 184 14.64 8.45 1.18
CA PRO A 184 15.67 7.95 2.07
C PRO A 184 16.56 7.08 1.20
N ASP A 185 17.75 7.56 0.93
CA ASP A 185 18.70 6.79 0.17
C ASP A 185 18.81 5.50 0.99
N LYS A 186 18.70 4.35 0.34
CA LYS A 186 19.11 3.10 0.98
C LYS A 186 20.64 3.17 1.11
N THR A 187 21.13 4.12 1.90
CA THR A 187 22.42 4.03 2.54
C THR A 187 22.46 2.64 3.12
N GLU A 188 23.49 1.87 2.75
CA GLU A 188 23.64 0.48 3.16
C GLU A 188 23.52 0.42 4.67
N TYR A 189 22.32 0.04 5.15
CA TYR A 189 22.03 -0.03 6.56
C TYR A 189 23.01 -1.04 7.16
N GLN A 190 23.82 -0.58 8.10
CA GLN A 190 24.81 -1.44 8.75
C GLN A 190 24.15 -2.12 9.93
N VAL A 191 24.08 -3.45 9.88
CA VAL A 191 23.50 -4.25 10.95
C VAL A 191 24.54 -4.43 12.05
N ASN A 192 24.20 -4.01 13.27
CA ASN A 192 24.99 -4.34 14.44
C ASN A 192 24.65 -5.77 14.91
N LYS A 193 25.50 -6.74 14.56
CA LYS A 193 25.29 -8.15 14.92
C LYS A 193 25.70 -8.40 16.37
N LEU A 194 24.70 -8.50 17.26
CA LEU A 194 24.88 -8.80 18.69
C LEU A 194 24.59 -10.26 19.05
N TRP A 195 23.95 -11.01 18.15
CA TRP A 195 23.59 -12.41 18.35
C TRP A 195 24.74 -13.35 17.95
N GLN A 196 24.74 -14.55 18.52
CA GLN A 196 25.69 -15.62 18.24
C GLN A 196 25.41 -16.27 16.88
N ASP A 197 26.44 -16.87 16.30
CA ASP A 197 26.35 -17.58 15.03
C ASP A 197 25.38 -18.76 15.10
N PHE A 198 24.42 -18.82 14.18
CA PHE A 198 23.39 -19.85 14.15
C PHE A 198 23.96 -21.28 13.97
N SER A 199 25.19 -21.42 13.46
CA SER A 199 25.82 -22.73 13.26
C SER A 199 26.06 -23.49 14.56
N ILE A 200 26.10 -22.82 15.72
CA ILE A 200 26.26 -23.41 17.05
C ILE A 200 25.18 -24.47 17.33
N TRP A 201 23.94 -24.22 16.89
CA TRP A 201 22.81 -25.11 17.15
C TRP A 201 22.57 -26.15 16.05
N ARG A 202 23.34 -26.13 14.95
CA ARG A 202 23.11 -27.00 13.79
C ARG A 202 23.15 -28.49 14.14
N GLN A 203 23.93 -28.86 15.15
CA GLN A 203 24.01 -30.24 15.65
C GLN A 203 22.71 -30.75 16.26
N HIS A 204 21.76 -29.88 16.64
CA HIS A 204 20.49 -30.25 17.27
C HIS A 204 19.32 -30.37 16.28
N ALA A 205 19.50 -29.93 15.03
CA ALA A 205 18.43 -29.86 14.03
C ALA A 205 17.75 -31.20 13.72
N ASN A 206 18.47 -32.32 13.81
CA ASN A 206 17.95 -33.65 13.48
C ASN A 206 17.85 -34.59 14.69
N LYS A 207 17.95 -34.07 15.91
CA LYS A 207 18.00 -34.90 17.12
C LYS A 207 16.63 -35.30 17.66
N GLY A 208 15.53 -34.70 17.19
CA GLY A 208 14.22 -34.87 17.82
C GLY A 208 14.26 -34.45 19.28
N TRP A 209 13.51 -35.15 20.14
CA TRP A 209 13.55 -34.93 21.59
C TRP A 209 14.85 -35.49 22.20
N PHE A 210 15.54 -34.69 23.00
CA PHE A 210 16.75 -35.05 23.74
C PHE A 210 16.73 -34.42 25.14
N ASP A 211 17.49 -34.97 26.08
CA ASP A 211 17.39 -34.62 27.52
C ASP A 211 17.56 -33.11 27.79
N ASP A 212 18.41 -32.42 27.02
CA ASP A 212 18.67 -30.98 27.18
C ASP A 212 17.86 -30.09 26.20
N TYR A 213 16.77 -30.60 25.59
CA TYR A 213 16.02 -29.86 24.56
C TYR A 213 15.56 -28.48 25.03
N GLU A 214 14.97 -28.42 26.22
CA GLU A 214 14.40 -27.18 26.79
C GLU A 214 15.51 -26.15 27.04
N ALA A 215 16.62 -26.56 27.65
CA ALA A 215 17.75 -25.67 27.91
C ALA A 215 18.36 -25.12 26.61
N VAL A 216 18.54 -25.96 25.59
CA VAL A 216 19.06 -25.52 24.30
C VAL A 216 18.05 -24.63 23.57
N SER A 217 16.75 -24.90 23.71
CA SER A 217 15.68 -24.07 23.14
C SER A 217 15.66 -22.69 23.79
N ASP A 218 15.82 -22.60 25.11
CA ASP A 218 15.92 -21.33 25.84
C ASP A 218 17.16 -20.53 25.40
N ASP A 219 18.30 -21.18 25.21
CA ASP A 219 19.51 -20.54 24.66
C ASP A 219 19.27 -19.96 23.25
N VAL A 220 18.52 -20.68 22.39
CA VAL A 220 18.14 -20.18 21.06
C VAL A 220 17.17 -19.01 21.16
N ILE A 221 16.20 -19.05 22.08
CA ILE A 221 15.24 -17.97 22.32
C ILE A 221 15.96 -16.70 22.77
N ASP A 222 16.92 -16.81 23.69
CA ASP A 222 17.74 -15.69 24.14
C ASP A 222 18.55 -15.08 22.99
N ASN A 223 19.08 -15.92 22.10
CA ASN A 223 19.75 -15.45 20.89
C ASN A 223 18.79 -14.76 19.91
N ASN A 224 17.60 -15.34 19.69
CA ASN A 224 16.56 -14.78 18.83
C ASN A 224 16.05 -13.43 19.34
N ARG A 225 16.06 -13.18 20.65
CA ARG A 225 15.75 -11.85 21.21
C ARG A 225 16.69 -10.78 20.67
N LEU A 226 17.99 -11.05 20.62
CA LEU A 226 19.00 -10.12 20.09
C LEU A 226 18.84 -9.91 18.56
N VAL A 227 18.46 -10.96 17.84
CA VAL A 227 18.11 -10.89 16.42
C VAL A 227 16.89 -9.97 16.20
N LEU A 228 15.83 -10.14 17.01
CA LEU A 228 14.60 -9.35 16.93
C LEU A 228 14.83 -7.88 17.30
N GLU A 229 15.65 -7.59 18.32
CA GLU A 229 16.04 -6.21 18.68
C GLU A 229 16.76 -5.52 17.50
N SER A 230 17.70 -6.22 16.87
CA SER A 230 18.43 -5.68 15.70
C SER A 230 17.55 -5.55 14.46
N PHE A 231 16.60 -6.48 14.28
CA PHE A 231 15.60 -6.41 13.22
C PHE A 231 14.62 -5.26 13.44
N GLU A 232 14.22 -4.96 14.68
CA GLU A 232 13.40 -3.80 15.01
C GLU A 232 14.11 -2.50 14.62
N ASP A 233 15.40 -2.36 14.95
CA ASP A 233 16.19 -1.20 14.58
C ASP A 233 16.26 -1.03 13.06
N TYR A 234 16.45 -2.13 12.32
CA TYR A 234 16.40 -2.13 10.86
C TYR A 234 15.03 -1.68 10.32
N LEU A 235 13.93 -2.16 10.90
CA LEU A 235 12.59 -1.76 10.47
C LEU A 235 12.33 -0.27 10.71
N LYS A 236 12.81 0.28 11.84
CA LYS A 236 12.66 1.70 12.20
C LYS A 236 13.57 2.60 11.38
N ASN A 237 14.87 2.31 11.37
CA ASN A 237 15.90 3.20 10.87
C ASN A 237 16.29 2.89 9.41
N GLY A 238 16.30 1.62 9.03
CA GLY A 238 16.62 1.19 7.66
C GLY A 238 15.42 1.28 6.71
N GLU A 239 14.22 0.93 7.18
CA GLU A 239 13.00 0.91 6.34
C GLU A 239 12.04 2.08 6.65
N GLY A 240 12.28 2.86 7.71
CA GLY A 240 11.47 4.04 8.04
C GLY A 240 10.03 3.70 8.45
N LEU A 241 9.78 2.52 9.02
CA LEU A 241 8.43 2.06 9.35
C LEU A 241 7.94 2.62 10.68
N SER A 242 6.61 2.78 10.81
CA SER A 242 6.01 3.23 12.07
C SER A 242 6.08 2.13 13.14
N ALA A 243 6.12 2.54 14.41
CA ALA A 243 6.20 1.62 15.54
C ALA A 243 5.13 0.51 15.51
N LYS A 244 3.89 0.86 15.12
CA LYS A 244 2.80 -0.13 15.00
C LYS A 244 3.07 -1.18 13.93
N VAL A 245 3.69 -0.78 12.81
CA VAL A 245 4.04 -1.69 11.72
C VAL A 245 5.26 -2.54 12.10
N CYS A 246 6.25 -1.95 12.79
CA CYS A 246 7.40 -2.70 13.33
C CYS A 246 6.92 -3.80 14.27
N GLN A 247 6.03 -3.49 15.21
CA GLN A 247 5.47 -4.46 16.14
C GLN A 247 4.81 -5.66 15.44
N THR A 248 4.01 -5.42 14.39
CA THR A 248 3.41 -6.50 13.61
C THR A 248 4.44 -7.38 12.91
N HIS A 249 5.54 -6.79 12.40
CA HIS A 249 6.61 -7.57 11.80
C HIS A 249 7.36 -8.41 12.84
N LEU A 250 7.64 -7.85 14.03
CA LEU A 250 8.29 -8.55 15.13
C LEU A 250 7.46 -9.73 15.65
N GLU A 251 6.16 -9.53 15.88
CA GLU A 251 5.26 -10.60 16.33
C GLU A 251 5.23 -11.78 15.34
N ASN A 252 5.12 -11.47 14.04
CA ASN A 252 5.11 -12.49 12.99
C ASN A 252 6.44 -13.24 12.87
N VAL A 253 7.57 -12.55 13.03
CA VAL A 253 8.90 -13.19 12.97
C VAL A 253 9.20 -13.96 14.25
N SER A 254 8.83 -13.45 15.42
CA SER A 254 8.92 -14.18 16.69
C SER A 254 8.15 -15.49 16.64
N LEU A 255 6.93 -15.48 16.06
CA LEU A 255 6.14 -16.70 15.88
C LEU A 255 6.88 -17.74 15.03
N PHE A 256 7.57 -17.30 13.98
CA PHE A 256 8.38 -18.20 13.17
C PHE A 256 9.58 -18.73 13.96
N LEU A 257 10.35 -17.84 14.58
CA LEU A 257 11.63 -18.17 15.22
C LEU A 257 11.47 -18.99 16.50
N ASN A 258 10.54 -18.62 17.37
CA ASN A 258 10.44 -19.15 18.72
C ASN A 258 9.34 -20.20 18.85
N ASP A 259 8.24 -20.06 18.11
CA ASP A 259 7.11 -21.01 18.24
C ASP A 259 7.13 -22.12 17.20
N TYR A 260 7.61 -21.87 15.98
CA TYR A 260 7.65 -22.88 14.91
C TYR A 260 8.98 -23.61 14.80
N LEU A 261 10.09 -22.88 14.64
CA LEU A 261 11.42 -23.50 14.44
C LEU A 261 11.91 -24.31 15.64
N LEU A 262 11.28 -24.14 16.81
CA LEU A 262 11.56 -24.86 18.05
C LEU A 262 10.42 -25.82 18.43
N TYR A 263 9.45 -26.05 17.54
CA TYR A 263 8.27 -26.87 17.85
C TYR A 263 8.54 -28.37 17.76
N TYR A 264 9.24 -28.80 16.69
CA TYR A 264 9.48 -30.22 16.39
C TYR A 264 10.96 -30.62 16.53
N ASN A 265 11.86 -29.68 16.29
CA ASN A 265 13.31 -29.81 16.36
C ASN A 265 13.89 -28.45 16.75
N ILE A 266 15.20 -28.36 16.99
CA ILE A 266 15.87 -27.08 17.19
C ILE A 266 16.45 -26.60 15.86
N HIS A 267 15.65 -25.83 15.13
CA HIS A 267 16.09 -25.15 13.92
C HIS A 267 16.37 -23.67 14.19
N THR A 268 17.19 -23.08 13.32
CA THR A 268 17.46 -21.64 13.24
C THR A 268 16.97 -21.14 11.88
N PRO A 269 16.79 -19.82 11.67
CA PRO A 269 16.30 -19.28 10.41
C PRO A 269 17.21 -19.56 9.20
N VAL A 270 18.42 -20.11 9.42
CA VAL A 270 19.36 -20.48 8.36
C VAL A 270 19.67 -21.99 8.34
N THR A 271 19.00 -22.79 9.18
CA THR A 271 19.19 -24.25 9.21
C THR A 271 18.68 -24.89 7.93
N ASN A 272 17.43 -24.57 7.55
CA ASN A 272 16.80 -24.99 6.32
C ASN A 272 15.84 -23.90 5.82
N LEU A 273 16.14 -23.31 4.66
CA LEU A 273 15.36 -22.19 4.13
C LEU A 273 13.95 -22.60 3.70
N ILE A 274 13.69 -23.90 3.48
CA ILE A 274 12.36 -24.41 3.12
C ILE A 274 11.38 -24.31 4.31
N ASP A 275 11.87 -24.28 5.55
CA ASP A 275 11.06 -24.23 6.77
C ASP A 275 10.04 -23.08 6.77
N VAL A 276 10.36 -21.95 6.13
CA VAL A 276 9.40 -20.84 5.97
C VAL A 276 8.19 -21.19 5.13
N MET A 277 8.35 -22.05 4.13
CA MET A 277 7.24 -22.49 3.29
C MET A 277 6.29 -23.33 4.12
N ASP A 278 6.81 -24.36 4.80
CA ASP A 278 6.05 -25.27 5.65
C ASP A 278 5.39 -24.54 6.83
N PHE A 279 6.08 -23.55 7.39
CA PHE A 279 5.51 -22.67 8.40
C PHE A 279 4.26 -21.94 7.88
N ILE A 280 4.35 -21.30 6.73
CA ILE A 280 3.27 -20.46 6.21
C ILE A 280 2.13 -21.31 5.63
N SER A 281 2.46 -22.36 4.87
CA SER A 281 1.49 -23.14 4.09
C SER A 281 0.74 -24.17 4.91
N ASP A 282 1.34 -24.68 5.99
CA ASP A 282 0.78 -25.79 6.76
C ASP A 282 0.68 -25.49 8.25
N TRP A 283 1.81 -25.21 8.94
CA TRP A 283 1.79 -25.09 10.39
C TRP A 283 0.93 -23.91 10.84
N PHE A 284 1.15 -22.73 10.28
CA PHE A 284 0.43 -21.51 10.67
C PHE A 284 -1.07 -21.64 10.39
N VAL A 285 -1.45 -22.13 9.22
CA VAL A 285 -2.87 -22.25 8.84
C VAL A 285 -3.63 -23.23 9.73
N ARG A 286 -2.98 -24.30 10.21
CA ARG A 286 -3.60 -25.31 11.09
C ARG A 286 -3.50 -24.98 12.58
N LYS A 287 -2.45 -24.29 13.02
CA LYS A 287 -2.12 -24.12 14.45
C LYS A 287 -2.48 -22.75 14.99
N ALA A 288 -2.48 -21.70 14.17
CA ALA A 288 -2.84 -20.36 14.62
C ALA A 288 -4.35 -20.12 14.48
N MET A 289 -5.05 -19.94 15.61
CA MET A 289 -6.51 -19.69 15.62
C MET A 289 -6.93 -18.43 14.86
N TRP A 290 -6.01 -17.50 14.62
CA TRP A 290 -6.24 -16.27 13.85
C TRP A 290 -5.77 -16.37 12.39
N SER A 291 -5.54 -17.59 11.89
CA SER A 291 -5.16 -17.80 10.50
C SER A 291 -6.28 -17.35 9.56
N SER A 292 -5.89 -16.59 8.54
CA SER A 292 -6.77 -16.02 7.52
C SER A 292 -5.93 -15.66 6.30
N GLN A 293 -6.55 -15.50 5.13
CA GLN A 293 -5.82 -15.10 3.92
C GLN A 293 -5.04 -13.78 4.13
N SER A 294 -5.57 -12.88 4.97
CA SER A 294 -4.92 -11.62 5.31
C SER A 294 -3.71 -11.82 6.23
N SER A 295 -3.83 -12.66 7.27
CA SER A 295 -2.71 -12.92 8.20
C SER A 295 -1.59 -13.72 7.53
N VAL A 296 -1.91 -14.69 6.65
CA VAL A 296 -0.90 -15.40 5.82
C VAL A 296 -0.09 -14.43 4.96
N LYS A 297 -0.76 -13.50 4.25
CA LYS A 297 -0.09 -12.49 3.43
C LYS A 297 0.79 -11.55 4.27
N LYS A 298 0.34 -11.16 5.46
CA LYS A 298 1.12 -10.32 6.40
C LYS A 298 2.34 -11.06 6.95
N LEU A 299 2.20 -12.35 7.26
CA LEU A 299 3.28 -13.23 7.70
C LEU A 299 4.37 -13.30 6.62
N GLY A 300 4.00 -13.60 5.37
CA GLY A 300 4.93 -13.63 4.25
C GLY A 300 5.62 -12.29 3.97
N ALA A 301 4.90 -11.17 4.11
CA ALA A 301 5.53 -9.84 3.99
C ALA A 301 6.56 -9.57 5.11
N SER A 302 6.29 -10.04 6.32
CA SER A 302 7.20 -9.91 7.48
C SER A 302 8.45 -10.75 7.29
N LEU A 303 8.30 -12.01 6.87
CA LEU A 303 9.42 -12.91 6.61
C LEU A 303 10.29 -12.42 5.45
N LYS A 304 9.70 -11.86 4.38
CA LYS A 304 10.49 -11.28 3.28
C LYS A 304 11.39 -10.13 3.75
N LYS A 305 10.91 -9.30 4.69
CA LYS A 305 11.72 -8.23 5.31
C LYS A 305 12.80 -8.83 6.21
N PHE A 306 12.43 -9.81 7.04
CA PHE A 306 13.37 -10.48 7.94
C PHE A 306 14.54 -11.14 7.19
N TYR A 307 14.27 -11.91 6.14
CA TYR A 307 15.36 -12.51 5.35
C TYR A 307 16.17 -11.48 4.56
N THR A 308 15.57 -10.35 4.18
CA THR A 308 16.34 -9.23 3.62
C THR A 308 17.30 -8.66 4.65
N PHE A 309 16.85 -8.49 5.90
CA PHE A 309 17.69 -8.11 7.02
C PHE A 309 18.82 -9.12 7.28
N LEU A 310 18.54 -10.43 7.29
CA LEU A 310 19.57 -11.47 7.43
C LEU A 310 20.62 -11.42 6.31
N ALA A 311 20.23 -11.09 5.08
CA ALA A 311 21.16 -10.92 3.98
C ALA A 311 22.06 -9.69 4.15
N ILE A 312 21.52 -8.58 4.67
CA ILE A 312 22.29 -7.37 5.00
C ILE A 312 23.25 -7.68 6.16
N ALA A 313 22.83 -8.48 7.13
CA ALA A 313 23.65 -8.93 8.26
C ALA A 313 24.72 -9.96 7.87
N GLY A 314 24.71 -10.47 6.63
CA GLY A 314 25.65 -11.48 6.15
C GLY A 314 25.36 -12.91 6.60
N GLU A 315 24.18 -13.19 7.18
CA GLU A 315 23.77 -14.55 7.59
C GLU A 315 23.41 -15.44 6.41
N ILE A 316 22.97 -14.82 5.32
CA ILE A 316 22.68 -15.49 4.04
C ILE A 316 23.22 -14.67 2.88
N ASN A 317 23.53 -15.33 1.78
CA ASN A 317 23.95 -14.65 0.56
C ASN A 317 22.74 -14.23 -0.32
N GLN A 318 23.01 -13.54 -1.43
CA GLN A 318 21.96 -13.06 -2.34
C GLN A 318 21.19 -14.18 -3.08
N GLU A 319 21.84 -15.32 -3.32
CA GLU A 319 21.19 -16.48 -3.94
C GLU A 319 20.19 -17.13 -2.97
N GLN A 320 20.61 -17.35 -1.72
CA GLN A 320 19.76 -17.80 -0.62
C GLN A 320 18.60 -16.83 -0.35
N LEU A 321 18.85 -15.50 -0.41
CA LEU A 321 17.79 -14.51 -0.29
C LEU A 321 16.74 -14.64 -1.39
N LYS A 322 17.17 -14.92 -2.63
CA LYS A 322 16.25 -15.11 -3.76
C LYS A 322 15.43 -16.38 -3.58
N GLU A 323 16.09 -17.47 -3.18
CA GLU A 323 15.47 -18.77 -2.90
C GLU A 323 14.44 -18.68 -1.78
N VAL A 324 14.79 -18.15 -0.60
CA VAL A 324 13.85 -18.03 0.51
C VAL A 324 12.67 -17.12 0.18
N LYS A 325 12.85 -16.07 -0.64
CA LYS A 325 11.74 -15.21 -1.11
C LYS A 325 10.79 -15.95 -2.05
N MET A 326 11.29 -16.93 -2.81
CA MET A 326 10.46 -17.83 -3.61
C MET A 326 9.66 -18.74 -2.68
N TYR A 327 10.31 -19.43 -1.74
CA TYR A 327 9.63 -20.30 -0.75
C TYR A 327 8.57 -19.57 0.08
N ILE A 328 8.84 -18.33 0.51
CA ILE A 328 7.82 -17.51 1.19
C ILE A 328 6.64 -17.22 0.26
N SER A 329 6.87 -16.99 -1.03
CA SER A 329 5.79 -16.70 -1.98
C SER A 329 4.93 -17.93 -2.23
N GLU A 330 5.55 -19.09 -2.47
CA GLU A 330 4.86 -20.37 -2.61
C GLU A 330 4.09 -20.72 -1.33
N GLY A 331 4.72 -20.56 -0.16
CA GLY A 331 4.07 -20.79 1.13
C GLY A 331 2.83 -19.92 1.34
N VAL A 332 2.88 -18.65 0.93
CA VAL A 332 1.72 -17.74 0.97
C VAL A 332 0.61 -18.18 0.02
N ASP A 333 0.96 -18.58 -1.20
CA ASP A 333 -0.01 -19.00 -2.21
C ASP A 333 -0.72 -20.28 -1.76
N PHE A 334 0.03 -21.31 -1.36
CA PHE A 334 -0.53 -22.55 -0.82
C PHE A 334 -1.34 -22.30 0.46
N GLY A 335 -0.84 -21.51 1.41
CA GLY A 335 -1.57 -21.20 2.63
C GLY A 335 -2.90 -20.48 2.38
N VAL A 336 -2.97 -19.63 1.35
CA VAL A 336 -4.22 -18.98 0.91
C VAL A 336 -5.18 -19.99 0.28
N GLU A 337 -4.70 -20.92 -0.54
CA GLU A 337 -5.51 -21.98 -1.16
C GLU A 337 -6.10 -22.94 -0.11
N VAL A 338 -5.28 -23.37 0.87
CA VAL A 338 -5.74 -24.18 2.01
C VAL A 338 -6.88 -23.48 2.75
N LEU A 339 -6.74 -22.18 3.04
CA LEU A 339 -7.76 -21.40 3.75
C LEU A 339 -9.03 -21.11 2.93
N LYS A 340 -9.00 -21.29 1.62
CA LYS A 340 -10.20 -21.23 0.77
C LYS A 340 -10.92 -22.58 0.68
N GLY A 341 -10.32 -23.65 1.17
CA GLY A 341 -10.81 -25.02 0.97
C GLY A 341 -10.54 -25.55 -0.43
N GLU A 342 -9.55 -25.03 -1.15
CA GLU A 342 -9.20 -25.44 -2.52
C GLU A 342 -8.22 -26.64 -2.56
N LEU A 343 -7.66 -27.04 -1.41
CA LEU A 343 -6.62 -28.08 -1.26
C LEU A 343 -7.03 -29.26 -0.34
N PHE A 344 -8.33 -29.47 -0.11
CA PHE A 344 -8.84 -30.61 0.68
C PHE A 344 -9.74 -31.53 -0.13
#